data_AF-A0A846D6H9-F1
#
_entry.id   AF-A0A846D6H9-F1
#
_cell.length_a   1.000
_cell.length_b   1.000
_cell.length_c   1.000
_cell.angle_alpha   90.00
_cell.angle_beta   90.00
_cell.angle_gamma   90.00
#
_symmetry.space_group_name_H-M   'P 1'
#
loop_
_entity.id
_entity.type
_entity.pdbx_description
1 polymer ?
#
loop_
_entity_poly.entity_id
_entity_poly.type
_entity_poly.pdbx_seq_one_letter_code
_entity_poly.pdbx_strand_id
1 'polypeptide(L)'
;MWKKKDEAIQKLVKSPLTLNIIAVAYKDKSREELLHINSLEEGRTHLLNTYIQRRFEEDIQLKYPQKRSLHWLSWLAQKMKQKPQQALLIEQIQPDWLETNTQKWMYDVGFRLILGLIAGLILFLHFGILATNDLGVQISFVTPSVIAGLISSLSSLVLFSFLPRVIPGFIPERISRFIPGIMSGLVYVIVAAPWVYAIVEKSMEDRKWAEILSPLMIDGVIIGIILSLIELEIGIIDTINTSWKKARKYSQVGLICGLIYVLARLLLTNRYNNLDDLFDIFIELLIFTILPGLLGLLDKGENLEQTIIPNQGVWKSAKNAAIFFTIFFPVGMLCSLNYSDGGIHEVISIGLAVGLLAAMVGGKGPVFAGLVLIQHFTLRVILWWNGYIPWNYARFLDYATERIFLRKVGGGYIFIHGMLMEHFAQKDSTRFN
;
A
#
# COMPACT_ATOMS: atom_id res chain seq x y z
N MET A 1 -52.97 -27.32 -5.68
CA MET A 1 -52.24 -26.29 -4.91
C MET A 1 -51.33 -26.92 -3.84
N TRP A 2 -51.81 -27.89 -3.06
CA TRP A 2 -51.05 -28.64 -2.03
C TRP A 2 -49.79 -29.36 -2.53
N LYS A 3 -49.86 -30.09 -3.66
CA LYS A 3 -48.74 -30.88 -4.21
C LYS A 3 -47.47 -30.06 -4.56
N LYS A 4 -47.62 -28.80 -4.99
CA LYS A 4 -46.49 -27.90 -5.29
C LYS A 4 -45.78 -27.39 -4.02
N LYS A 5 -46.51 -27.23 -2.90
CA LYS A 5 -45.94 -26.81 -1.61
C LYS A 5 -45.08 -27.92 -1.00
N ASP A 6 -45.57 -29.16 -1.01
CA ASP A 6 -44.83 -30.32 -0.49
C ASP A 6 -43.55 -30.60 -1.30
N GLU A 7 -43.57 -30.42 -2.63
CA GLU A 7 -42.37 -30.57 -3.47
C GLU A 7 -41.28 -29.52 -3.17
N ALA A 8 -41.68 -28.27 -2.88
CA ALA A 8 -40.73 -27.21 -2.54
C ALA A 8 -40.04 -27.49 -1.20
N ILE A 9 -40.80 -27.87 -0.17
CA ILE A 9 -40.26 -28.23 1.14
C ILE A 9 -39.39 -29.49 1.04
N GLN A 10 -39.82 -30.52 0.29
CA GLN A 10 -38.98 -31.70 0.04
C GLN A 10 -37.65 -31.37 -0.63
N LYS A 11 -37.64 -30.45 -1.62
CA LYS A 11 -36.40 -30.02 -2.27
C LYS A 11 -35.48 -29.25 -1.34
N LEU A 12 -36.02 -28.43 -0.44
CA LEU A 12 -35.26 -27.71 0.59
C LEU A 12 -34.56 -28.70 1.55
N VAL A 13 -35.27 -29.71 2.04
CA VAL A 13 -34.80 -30.62 3.10
C VAL A 13 -33.80 -31.70 2.60
N LYS A 14 -33.59 -31.81 1.28
CA LYS A 14 -32.67 -32.81 0.67
C LYS A 14 -31.18 -32.57 0.92
N SER A 15 -30.78 -31.39 1.40
CA SER A 15 -29.39 -31.07 1.72
C SER A 15 -29.17 -31.10 3.23
N PRO A 16 -28.14 -31.81 3.75
CA PRO A 16 -27.77 -31.81 5.17
C PRO A 16 -27.55 -30.39 5.73
N LEU A 17 -27.10 -29.47 4.87
CA LEU A 17 -26.96 -28.05 5.16
C LEU A 17 -28.32 -27.41 5.49
N THR A 18 -29.30 -27.52 4.60
CA THR A 18 -30.60 -26.88 4.80
C THR A 18 -31.29 -27.42 6.03
N LEU A 19 -31.10 -28.71 6.33
CA LEU A 19 -31.56 -29.34 7.58
C LEU A 19 -30.98 -28.65 8.82
N ASN A 20 -29.68 -28.35 8.84
CA ASN A 20 -29.06 -27.61 9.95
C ASN A 20 -29.60 -26.17 10.07
N ILE A 21 -29.76 -25.48 8.95
CA ILE A 21 -30.34 -24.12 8.93
C ILE A 21 -31.80 -24.14 9.45
N ILE A 22 -32.61 -25.12 9.02
CA ILE A 22 -33.99 -25.29 9.49
C ILE A 22 -34.03 -25.58 11.00
N ALA A 23 -33.17 -26.49 11.48
CA ALA A 23 -33.11 -26.86 12.89
C ALA A 23 -32.81 -25.65 13.79
N VAL A 24 -31.94 -24.73 13.35
CA VAL A 24 -31.63 -23.50 14.06
C VAL A 24 -32.76 -22.47 13.93
N ALA A 25 -33.24 -22.23 12.70
CA ALA A 25 -34.23 -21.20 12.42
C ALA A 25 -35.59 -21.48 13.09
N TYR A 26 -35.95 -22.75 13.28
CA TYR A 26 -37.26 -23.17 13.80
C TYR A 26 -37.19 -23.91 15.14
N LYS A 27 -36.07 -23.82 15.87
CA LYS A 27 -35.86 -24.53 17.14
C LYS A 27 -37.00 -24.34 18.16
N ASP A 28 -37.68 -23.19 18.11
CA ASP A 28 -38.75 -22.81 19.04
C ASP A 28 -39.99 -22.21 18.33
N LYS A 29 -40.20 -22.51 17.04
CA LYS A 29 -41.31 -21.99 16.22
C LYS A 29 -42.32 -23.08 15.86
N SER A 30 -43.60 -22.72 15.73
CA SER A 30 -44.65 -23.69 15.37
C SER A 30 -44.50 -24.17 13.93
N ARG A 31 -44.93 -25.41 13.67
CA ARG A 31 -44.89 -26.03 12.34
C ARG A 31 -45.70 -25.25 11.30
N GLU A 32 -46.67 -24.43 11.72
CA GLU A 32 -47.54 -23.68 10.81
C GLU A 32 -46.82 -22.54 10.09
N GLU A 33 -45.78 -21.95 10.68
CA GLU A 33 -44.99 -20.89 10.02
C GLU A 33 -44.21 -21.42 8.79
N LEU A 34 -43.82 -22.70 8.79
CA LEU A 34 -43.20 -23.36 7.63
C LEU A 34 -44.18 -23.58 6.45
N LEU A 35 -45.49 -23.59 6.71
CA LEU A 35 -46.54 -23.99 5.74
C LEU A 35 -47.08 -22.82 4.88
N HIS A 36 -46.68 -21.59 5.18
CA HIS A 36 -47.06 -20.39 4.41
C HIS A 36 -46.20 -20.13 3.16
N ILE A 37 -45.25 -21.02 2.85
CA ILE A 37 -44.38 -20.90 1.68
C ILE A 37 -45.17 -21.21 0.39
N ASN A 38 -45.27 -20.23 -0.51
CA ASN A 38 -46.00 -20.37 -1.78
C ASN A 38 -45.09 -20.80 -2.95
N SER A 39 -43.78 -20.56 -2.85
CA SER A 39 -42.76 -20.95 -3.84
C SER A 39 -41.43 -21.37 -3.18
N LEU A 40 -40.60 -22.13 -3.90
CA LEU A 40 -39.28 -22.57 -3.41
C LEU A 40 -38.34 -21.39 -3.10
N GLU A 41 -38.36 -20.36 -3.94
CA GLU A 41 -37.55 -19.13 -3.79
C GLU A 41 -37.99 -18.31 -2.56
N GLU A 42 -39.29 -18.07 -2.39
CA GLU A 42 -39.82 -17.38 -1.20
C GLU A 42 -39.55 -18.17 0.06
N GLY A 43 -39.68 -19.51 0.01
CA GLY A 43 -39.38 -20.38 1.14
C GLY A 43 -37.92 -20.34 1.56
N ARG A 44 -37.01 -20.36 0.59
CA ARG A 44 -35.57 -20.22 0.82
C ARG A 44 -35.23 -18.85 1.41
N THR A 45 -35.83 -17.78 0.87
CA THR A 45 -35.63 -16.41 1.35
C THR A 45 -36.13 -16.24 2.79
N HIS A 46 -37.33 -16.75 3.09
CA HIS A 46 -37.91 -16.71 4.43
C HIS A 46 -37.06 -17.51 5.42
N LEU A 47 -36.68 -18.74 5.07
CA LEU A 47 -35.80 -19.59 5.88
C LEU A 47 -34.49 -18.87 6.24
N LEU A 48 -33.81 -18.29 5.25
CA LEU A 48 -32.53 -17.62 5.46
C LEU A 48 -32.67 -16.32 6.27
N ASN A 49 -33.77 -15.56 6.08
CA ASN A 49 -34.06 -14.39 6.91
C ASN A 49 -34.29 -14.77 8.37
N THR A 50 -35.10 -15.81 8.62
CA THR A 50 -35.37 -16.32 9.96
C THR A 50 -34.10 -16.84 10.62
N TYR A 51 -33.27 -17.59 9.87
CA TYR A 51 -31.95 -18.02 10.33
C TYR A 51 -31.06 -16.83 10.75
N ILE A 52 -30.95 -15.81 9.90
CA ILE A 52 -30.11 -14.64 10.16
C ILE A 52 -30.59 -13.90 11.41
N GLN A 53 -31.90 -13.66 11.53
CA GLN A 53 -32.47 -13.01 12.70
C GLN A 53 -32.15 -13.78 13.98
N ARG A 54 -32.36 -15.11 13.97
CA ARG A 54 -32.10 -15.96 15.14
C ARG A 54 -30.64 -15.90 15.59
N ARG A 55 -29.69 -15.94 14.64
CA ARG A 55 -28.25 -15.83 14.94
C ARG A 55 -27.87 -14.51 15.60
N PHE A 56 -28.53 -13.40 15.27
CA PHE A 56 -28.32 -12.12 15.96
C PHE A 56 -28.93 -12.11 17.37
N GLU A 57 -30.00 -12.87 17.62
CA GLU A 57 -30.69 -12.94 18.92
C GLU A 57 -30.03 -13.90 19.92
N GLU A 58 -29.26 -14.90 19.47
CA GLU A 58 -28.68 -15.98 20.29
C GLU A 58 -27.68 -15.55 21.39
N ASP A 59 -27.24 -14.29 21.41
CA ASP A 59 -26.29 -13.79 22.41
C ASP A 59 -26.62 -12.34 22.81
N ILE A 60 -26.73 -12.14 24.13
CA ILE A 60 -27.31 -10.98 24.82
C ILE A 60 -26.45 -9.71 24.60
N GLN A 61 -25.16 -9.86 24.33
CA GLN A 61 -24.28 -8.72 24.04
C GLN A 61 -23.98 -8.59 22.55
N LEU A 62 -24.81 -7.83 21.83
CA LEU A 62 -24.54 -7.40 20.46
C LEU A 62 -23.29 -6.49 20.43
N LYS A 63 -22.14 -7.05 20.05
CA LYS A 63 -20.89 -6.30 19.84
C LYS A 63 -21.01 -5.27 18.70
N TYR A 64 -21.88 -5.52 17.73
CA TYR A 64 -22.13 -4.65 16.57
C TYR A 64 -23.63 -4.55 16.28
N PRO A 65 -24.14 -3.37 15.87
CA PRO A 65 -25.54 -3.22 15.48
C PRO A 65 -25.92 -4.15 14.31
N GLN A 66 -27.10 -4.75 14.38
CA GLN A 66 -27.58 -5.69 13.37
C GLN A 66 -27.65 -5.04 11.97
N LYS A 67 -28.22 -3.83 11.86
CA LYS A 67 -28.33 -3.11 10.56
C LYS A 67 -26.97 -2.93 9.89
N ARG A 68 -25.94 -2.51 10.63
CA ARG A 68 -24.57 -2.34 10.12
C ARG A 68 -23.91 -3.67 9.79
N SER A 69 -24.11 -4.69 10.62
CA SER A 69 -23.58 -6.03 10.39
C SER A 69 -24.14 -6.63 9.10
N LEU A 70 -25.44 -6.48 8.86
CA LEU A 70 -26.10 -6.89 7.62
C LEU A 70 -25.51 -6.15 6.41
N HIS A 71 -25.34 -4.83 6.52
CA HIS A 71 -24.73 -4.03 5.45
C HIS A 71 -23.32 -4.52 5.08
N TRP A 72 -22.43 -4.71 6.07
CA TRP A 72 -21.06 -5.18 5.83
C TRP A 72 -21.01 -6.61 5.27
N LEU A 73 -21.87 -7.52 5.76
CA LEU A 73 -21.97 -8.89 5.25
C LEU A 73 -22.52 -8.93 3.83
N SER A 74 -23.52 -8.08 3.52
CA SER A 74 -24.07 -7.94 2.18
C SER A 74 -23.02 -7.42 1.20
N TRP A 75 -22.30 -6.35 1.55
CA TRP A 75 -21.22 -5.83 0.72
C TRP A 75 -20.12 -6.88 0.48
N LEU A 76 -19.67 -7.55 1.55
CA LEU A 76 -18.67 -8.62 1.43
C LEU A 76 -19.16 -9.75 0.50
N ALA A 77 -20.40 -10.20 0.68
CA ALA A 77 -20.98 -11.25 -0.15
C ALA A 77 -21.07 -10.85 -1.63
N GLN A 78 -21.42 -9.59 -1.92
CA GLN A 78 -21.42 -9.06 -3.30
C GLN A 78 -20.02 -9.14 -3.92
N LYS A 79 -18.99 -8.72 -3.18
CA LYS A 79 -17.60 -8.74 -3.67
C LYS A 79 -17.08 -10.17 -3.85
N MET A 80 -17.32 -11.06 -2.89
CA MET A 80 -16.93 -12.47 -3.00
C MET A 80 -17.67 -13.21 -4.12
N LYS A 81 -18.90 -12.81 -4.46
CA LYS A 81 -19.63 -13.34 -5.62
C LYS A 81 -19.04 -12.89 -6.94
N GLN A 82 -18.62 -11.63 -7.05
CA GLN A 82 -18.01 -11.06 -8.26
C GLN A 82 -16.59 -11.59 -8.49
N LYS A 83 -15.84 -11.83 -7.41
CA LYS A 83 -14.48 -12.37 -7.44
C LYS A 83 -14.48 -13.68 -6.66
N PRO A 84 -14.68 -14.84 -7.32
CA PRO A 84 -14.78 -16.12 -6.63
C PRO A 84 -13.43 -16.53 -6.05
N GLN A 85 -13.09 -15.94 -4.90
CA GLN A 85 -12.04 -16.39 -4.00
C GLN A 85 -12.68 -17.40 -3.05
N GLN A 86 -12.04 -18.55 -2.86
CA GLN A 86 -12.55 -19.58 -1.94
C GLN A 86 -12.61 -19.07 -0.50
N ALA A 87 -11.71 -18.14 -0.13
CA ALA A 87 -11.71 -17.44 1.15
C ALA A 87 -11.31 -15.97 1.00
N LEU A 88 -11.96 -15.11 1.78
CA LEU A 88 -11.54 -13.72 1.97
C LEU A 88 -10.30 -13.68 2.84
N LEU A 89 -9.18 -13.25 2.25
CA LEU A 89 -8.00 -12.82 2.98
C LEU A 89 -8.01 -11.29 3.04
N ILE A 90 -8.08 -10.71 4.25
CA ILE A 90 -8.19 -9.25 4.44
C ILE A 90 -7.01 -8.51 3.79
N GLU A 91 -5.83 -9.13 3.83
CA GLU A 91 -4.64 -8.62 3.17
C GLU A 91 -4.78 -8.65 1.64
N GLN A 92 -5.52 -9.58 1.05
CA GLN A 92 -5.70 -9.66 -0.42
C GLN A 92 -6.77 -8.71 -0.98
N ILE A 93 -7.32 -7.80 -0.16
CA ILE A 93 -8.24 -6.78 -0.65
C ILE A 93 -7.44 -5.77 -1.47
N GLN A 94 -7.83 -5.62 -2.74
CA GLN A 94 -7.16 -4.79 -3.75
C GLN A 94 -7.97 -3.50 -4.05
N PRO A 95 -7.35 -2.44 -4.61
CA PRO A 95 -8.03 -1.18 -4.93
C PRO A 95 -9.19 -1.32 -5.91
N ASP A 96 -9.23 -2.40 -6.69
CA ASP A 96 -10.32 -2.75 -7.59
C ASP A 96 -11.59 -3.24 -6.86
N TRP A 97 -11.58 -3.35 -5.51
CA TRP A 97 -12.78 -3.54 -4.70
C TRP A 97 -13.60 -2.24 -4.53
N LEU A 98 -12.99 -1.08 -4.79
CA LEU A 98 -13.67 0.21 -4.79
C LEU A 98 -14.71 0.26 -5.93
N GLU A 99 -15.92 0.74 -5.61
CA GLU A 99 -17.09 0.66 -6.50
C GLU A 99 -17.09 1.74 -7.57
N THR A 100 -16.69 2.96 -7.20
CA THR A 100 -16.78 4.12 -8.09
C THR A 100 -15.40 4.57 -8.56
N ASN A 101 -15.37 5.21 -9.74
CA ASN A 101 -14.15 5.85 -10.23
C ASN A 101 -13.69 6.97 -9.28
N THR A 102 -14.62 7.65 -8.61
CA THR A 102 -14.31 8.65 -7.58
C THR A 102 -13.53 8.03 -6.42
N GLN A 103 -13.95 6.86 -5.91
CA GLN A 103 -13.24 6.17 -4.83
C GLN A 103 -11.83 5.74 -5.27
N LYS A 104 -11.68 5.20 -6.49
CA LYS A 104 -10.38 4.83 -7.05
C LYS A 104 -9.46 6.04 -7.19
N TRP A 105 -9.99 7.15 -7.68
CA TRP A 105 -9.26 8.41 -7.76
C TRP A 105 -8.86 8.95 -6.37
N MET A 106 -9.77 8.90 -5.38
CA MET A 106 -9.46 9.26 -3.99
C MET A 106 -8.35 8.37 -3.40
N TYR A 107 -8.33 7.09 -3.75
CA TYR A 107 -7.26 6.16 -3.36
C TYR A 107 -5.93 6.57 -3.96
N ASP A 108 -5.88 6.82 -5.26
CA ASP A 108 -4.64 7.22 -5.92
C ASP A 108 -4.12 8.56 -5.37
N VAL A 109 -5.01 9.53 -5.13
CA VAL A 109 -4.66 10.82 -4.52
C VAL A 109 -4.16 10.63 -3.09
N GLY A 110 -4.88 9.91 -2.24
CA GLY A 110 -4.52 9.68 -0.84
C GLY A 110 -3.16 8.97 -0.71
N PHE A 111 -2.95 7.93 -1.53
CA PHE A 111 -1.67 7.21 -1.61
C PHE A 111 -0.52 8.15 -1.98
N ARG A 112 -0.71 9.00 -2.99
CA ARG A 112 0.30 9.96 -3.47
C ARG A 112 0.59 11.08 -2.49
N LEU A 113 -0.41 11.55 -1.74
CA LEU A 113 -0.21 12.56 -0.70
C LEU A 113 0.70 12.03 0.42
N ILE A 114 0.47 10.80 0.89
CA ILE A 114 1.32 10.17 1.92
C ILE A 114 2.74 9.98 1.37
N LEU A 115 2.85 9.49 0.14
CA LEU A 115 4.14 9.29 -0.53
C LEU A 115 4.91 10.60 -0.74
N GLY A 116 4.23 11.67 -1.16
CA GLY A 116 4.82 12.99 -1.37
C GLY A 116 5.27 13.63 -0.06
N LEU A 117 4.52 13.43 1.02
CA LEU A 117 4.92 13.87 2.37
C LEU A 117 6.19 13.14 2.84
N ILE A 118 6.24 11.81 2.69
CA ILE A 118 7.42 11.01 3.06
C ILE A 118 8.63 11.42 2.21
N ALA A 119 8.47 11.52 0.89
CA ALA A 119 9.54 11.95 -0.02
C ALA A 119 10.04 13.36 0.30
N GLY A 120 9.12 14.30 0.60
CA GLY A 120 9.47 15.66 1.00
C GLY A 120 10.25 15.72 2.31
N LEU A 121 9.87 14.93 3.32
CA LEU A 121 10.60 14.85 4.59
C LEU A 121 12.00 14.24 4.41
N ILE A 122 12.11 13.17 3.63
CA ILE A 122 13.41 12.55 3.29
C ILE A 122 14.31 13.55 2.57
N LEU A 123 13.75 14.29 1.61
CA LEU A 123 14.51 15.26 0.82
C LEU A 123 14.94 16.47 1.62
N PHE A 124 14.13 16.95 2.56
CA PHE A 124 14.56 17.98 3.50
C PHE A 124 15.80 17.49 4.29
N LEU A 125 15.76 16.27 4.86
CA LEU A 125 16.90 15.73 5.60
C LEU A 125 18.16 15.68 4.72
N HIS A 126 18.00 15.38 3.42
CA HIS A 126 19.13 15.36 2.49
C HIS A 126 19.67 16.77 2.15
N PHE A 127 18.80 17.71 1.76
CA PHE A 127 19.24 19.02 1.25
C PHE A 127 19.53 20.05 2.34
N GLY A 128 18.82 20.01 3.47
CA GLY A 128 19.08 20.92 4.58
C GLY A 128 20.53 20.79 5.04
N ILE A 129 21.01 19.55 5.14
CA ILE A 129 22.40 19.21 5.47
C ILE A 129 23.39 19.74 4.44
N LEU A 130 23.16 19.42 3.15
CA LEU A 130 24.06 19.86 2.08
C LEU A 130 24.18 21.38 2.00
N ALA A 131 23.15 22.10 2.43
CA ALA A 131 23.13 23.55 2.41
C ALA A 131 23.93 24.17 3.56
N THR A 132 23.82 23.66 4.79
CA THR A 132 24.33 24.38 5.97
C THR A 132 24.43 23.51 7.23
N ASN A 133 25.36 23.87 8.12
CA ASN A 133 25.48 23.31 9.47
C ASN A 133 24.55 23.99 10.49
N ASP A 134 23.86 25.07 10.11
CA ASP A 134 22.90 25.74 10.98
C ASP A 134 21.57 24.97 11.01
N LEU A 135 21.25 24.41 12.17
CA LEU A 135 20.03 23.62 12.38
C LEU A 135 18.73 24.42 12.12
N GLY A 136 18.72 25.72 12.42
CA GLY A 136 17.56 26.58 12.17
C GLY A 136 17.29 26.75 10.68
N VAL A 137 18.35 26.98 9.90
CA VAL A 137 18.26 27.06 8.44
C VAL A 137 17.91 25.70 7.85
N GLN A 138 18.47 24.59 8.37
CA GLN A 138 18.04 23.24 7.99
C GLN A 138 16.52 23.10 8.14
N ILE A 139 15.97 23.33 9.33
CA ILE A 139 14.52 23.20 9.60
C ILE A 139 13.66 24.04 8.66
N SER A 140 14.17 25.19 8.19
CA SER A 140 13.44 26.04 7.23
C SER A 140 13.17 25.36 5.88
N PHE A 141 13.96 24.34 5.49
CA PHE A 141 13.78 23.56 4.28
C PHE A 141 12.65 22.52 4.36
N VAL A 142 12.14 22.19 5.56
CA VAL A 142 11.02 21.24 5.72
C VAL A 142 9.81 21.66 4.87
N THR A 143 9.40 22.92 5.01
CA THR A 143 8.21 23.45 4.32
C THR A 143 8.34 23.37 2.80
N PRO A 144 9.39 23.92 2.14
CA PRO A 144 9.50 23.82 0.70
C PRO A 144 9.67 22.39 0.20
N SER A 145 10.40 21.52 0.92
CA SER A 145 10.57 20.12 0.51
C SER A 145 9.26 19.33 0.60
N VAL A 146 8.43 19.55 1.62
CA VAL A 146 7.11 18.93 1.73
C VAL A 146 6.17 19.44 0.65
N ILE A 147 6.12 20.75 0.41
CA ILE A 147 5.27 21.33 -0.65
C ILE A 147 5.70 20.78 -2.03
N ALA A 148 6.99 20.78 -2.33
CA ALA A 148 7.53 20.25 -3.57
C ALA A 148 7.26 18.75 -3.71
N GLY A 149 7.42 17.97 -2.64
CA GLY A 149 7.12 16.54 -2.61
C GLY A 149 5.64 16.24 -2.90
N LEU A 150 4.72 16.99 -2.29
CA LEU A 150 3.29 16.86 -2.55
C LEU A 150 2.92 17.21 -3.99
N ILE A 151 3.40 18.35 -4.51
CA ILE A 151 3.10 18.79 -5.89
C ILE A 151 3.71 17.81 -6.91
N SER A 152 4.94 17.35 -6.67
CA SER A 152 5.61 16.35 -7.50
C SER A 152 4.83 15.02 -7.52
N SER A 153 4.40 14.51 -6.36
CA SER A 153 3.66 13.24 -6.26
C SER A 153 2.24 13.32 -6.87
N LEU A 154 1.56 14.46 -6.74
CA LEU A 154 0.28 14.69 -7.40
C LEU A 154 0.44 14.88 -8.91
N SER A 155 1.47 15.60 -9.38
CA SER A 155 1.70 15.79 -10.81
C SER A 155 1.96 14.46 -11.52
N SER A 156 2.66 13.52 -10.86
CA SER A 156 2.83 12.18 -11.43
C SER A 156 1.50 11.45 -11.65
N LEU A 157 0.41 11.73 -10.92
CA LEU A 157 -0.91 11.11 -11.16
C LEU A 157 -1.43 11.47 -12.55
N VAL A 158 -1.33 12.76 -12.86
CA VAL A 158 -1.75 13.33 -14.13
C VAL A 158 -0.84 12.81 -15.24
N LEU A 159 0.47 12.84 -15.02
CA LEU A 159 1.46 12.42 -16.00
C LEU A 159 1.28 10.94 -16.36
N PHE A 160 1.14 10.04 -15.38
CA PHE A 160 0.91 8.61 -15.64
C PHE A 160 -0.40 8.32 -16.38
N SER A 161 -1.43 9.14 -16.18
CA SER A 161 -2.73 8.99 -16.83
C SER A 161 -2.75 9.58 -18.25
N PHE A 162 -1.96 10.61 -18.51
CA PHE A 162 -2.01 11.42 -19.73
C PHE A 162 -0.91 11.06 -20.74
N LEU A 163 0.35 10.89 -20.30
CA LEU A 163 1.49 10.70 -21.21
C LEU A 163 1.33 9.52 -22.17
N PRO A 164 0.87 8.33 -21.73
CA PRO A 164 0.69 7.20 -22.63
C PRO A 164 -0.33 7.45 -23.75
N ARG A 165 -1.23 8.44 -23.59
CA ARG A 165 -2.24 8.82 -24.60
C ARG A 165 -1.69 9.82 -25.62
N VAL A 166 -0.66 10.57 -25.27
CA VAL A 166 -0.16 11.72 -26.04
C VAL A 166 1.20 11.46 -26.69
N ILE A 167 2.02 10.58 -26.11
CA ILE A 167 3.28 10.15 -26.72
C ILE A 167 2.97 8.87 -27.52
N PRO A 168 2.77 8.96 -28.86
CA PRO A 168 2.64 7.77 -29.70
C PRO A 168 3.86 6.84 -29.55
N GLY A 169 3.68 5.56 -29.87
CA GLY A 169 4.61 4.44 -29.63
C GLY A 169 6.00 4.49 -30.27
N PHE A 170 6.53 5.68 -30.55
CA PHE A 170 7.90 5.93 -31.00
C PHE A 170 8.95 5.60 -29.92
N ILE A 171 8.59 5.66 -28.64
CA ILE A 171 9.47 5.31 -27.52
C ILE A 171 9.11 3.91 -27.02
N PRO A 172 10.07 2.98 -26.87
CA PRO A 172 9.82 1.67 -26.28
C PRO A 172 9.15 1.78 -24.91
N GLU A 173 8.15 0.92 -24.64
CA GLU A 173 7.39 0.90 -23.38
C GLU A 173 8.29 0.82 -22.12
N ARG A 174 9.42 0.11 -22.26
CA ARG A 174 10.43 0.00 -21.20
C ARG A 174 11.04 1.35 -20.80
N ILE A 175 11.11 2.31 -21.73
CA ILE A 175 11.67 3.64 -21.54
C ILE A 175 10.54 4.63 -21.20
N SER A 176 9.40 4.56 -21.88
CA SER A 176 8.30 5.52 -21.70
C SER A 176 7.73 5.53 -20.27
N ARG A 177 7.77 4.39 -19.56
CA ARG A 177 7.35 4.28 -18.15
C ARG A 177 8.11 5.18 -17.18
N PHE A 178 9.34 5.60 -17.53
CA PHE A 178 10.16 6.47 -16.67
C PHE A 178 9.88 7.96 -16.88
N ILE A 179 9.30 8.35 -18.01
CA ILE A 179 9.10 9.75 -18.37
C ILE A 179 8.20 10.48 -17.36
N PRO A 180 7.06 9.92 -16.90
CA PRO A 180 6.27 10.54 -15.84
C PRO A 180 7.06 10.77 -14.55
N GLY A 181 7.96 9.86 -14.22
CA GLY A 181 8.87 9.96 -13.08
C GLY A 181 9.85 11.11 -13.20
N ILE A 182 10.57 11.16 -14.32
CA ILE A 182 11.53 12.23 -14.61
C ILE A 182 10.82 13.59 -14.57
N MET A 183 9.67 13.71 -15.23
CA MET A 183 8.88 14.95 -15.22
C MET A 183 8.41 15.34 -13.83
N SER A 184 7.96 14.38 -13.01
CA SER A 184 7.59 14.61 -11.61
C SER A 184 8.77 15.08 -10.77
N GLY A 185 9.96 14.51 -10.99
CA GLY A 185 11.21 14.98 -10.37
C GLY A 185 11.59 16.41 -10.80
N LEU A 186 11.43 16.75 -12.08
CA LEU A 186 11.62 18.13 -12.55
C LEU A 186 10.61 19.10 -11.93
N VAL A 187 9.36 18.68 -11.75
CA VAL A 187 8.34 19.48 -11.04
C VAL A 187 8.78 19.73 -9.59
N TYR A 188 9.33 18.73 -8.90
CA TYR A 188 9.89 18.93 -7.56
C TYR A 188 10.94 20.05 -7.56
N VAL A 189 11.90 19.98 -8.48
CA VAL A 189 12.98 20.96 -8.61
C VAL A 189 12.42 22.36 -8.87
N ILE A 190 11.51 22.51 -9.83
CA ILE A 190 10.90 23.80 -10.20
C ILE A 190 10.19 24.44 -9.01
N VAL A 191 9.51 23.63 -8.18
CA VAL A 191 8.80 24.12 -7.00
C VAL A 191 9.77 24.44 -5.87
N ALA A 192 10.78 23.60 -5.63
CA ALA A 192 11.70 23.75 -4.50
C ALA A 192 12.75 24.85 -4.72
N ALA A 193 13.26 25.01 -5.95
CA ALA A 193 14.39 25.88 -6.26
C ALA A 193 14.21 27.35 -5.84
N PRO A 194 13.05 28.02 -6.05
CA PRO A 194 12.87 29.41 -5.63
C PRO A 194 12.98 29.59 -4.11
N TRP A 195 12.48 28.62 -3.35
CA TRP A 195 12.55 28.64 -1.89
C TRP A 195 13.96 28.37 -1.41
N VAL A 196 14.63 27.39 -2.01
CA VAL A 196 16.03 27.08 -1.74
C VAL A 196 16.89 28.31 -2.00
N TYR A 197 16.69 28.99 -3.13
CA TYR A 197 17.36 30.23 -3.45
C TYR A 197 17.12 31.31 -2.39
N ALA A 198 15.86 31.58 -2.03
CA ALA A 198 15.52 32.61 -1.04
C ALA A 198 16.05 32.32 0.37
N ILE A 199 16.07 31.04 0.79
CA ILE A 199 16.63 30.62 2.08
C ILE A 199 18.14 30.80 2.07
N VAL A 200 18.83 30.31 1.03
CA VAL A 200 20.29 30.36 0.91
C VAL A 200 20.78 31.79 0.77
N GLU A 201 20.17 32.61 -0.09
CA GLU A 201 20.56 34.02 -0.29
C GLU A 201 20.46 34.83 1.00
N LYS A 202 19.45 34.55 1.85
CA LYS A 202 19.25 35.26 3.11
C LYS A 202 20.15 34.76 4.24
N SER A 203 20.58 33.50 4.19
CA SER A 203 21.31 32.85 5.28
C SER A 203 22.80 32.65 5.02
N MET A 204 23.27 32.79 3.78
CA MET A 204 24.64 32.50 3.38
C MET A 204 25.25 33.70 2.66
N GLU A 205 26.30 34.29 3.24
CA GLU A 205 27.01 35.46 2.68
C GLU A 205 27.81 35.13 1.40
N ASP A 206 28.21 33.86 1.23
CA ASP A 206 28.93 33.37 0.06
C ASP A 206 28.00 32.60 -0.90
N ARG A 207 28.13 32.86 -2.20
CA ARG A 207 27.26 32.39 -3.31
C ARG A 207 27.27 30.86 -3.52
N LYS A 208 26.78 30.09 -2.55
CA LYS A 208 26.67 28.62 -2.58
C LYS A 208 25.38 28.08 -3.20
N TRP A 209 24.45 28.94 -3.64
CA TRP A 209 23.16 28.48 -4.17
C TRP A 209 23.32 27.60 -5.42
N ALA A 210 24.31 27.85 -6.28
CA ALA A 210 24.59 27.03 -7.45
C ALA A 210 25.13 25.63 -7.09
N GLU A 211 25.85 25.52 -5.97
CA GLU A 211 26.35 24.25 -5.43
C GLU A 211 25.22 23.41 -4.81
N ILE A 212 24.14 24.04 -4.34
CA ILE A 212 22.96 23.36 -3.77
C ILE A 212 21.91 23.02 -4.85
N LEU A 213 21.74 23.91 -5.84
CA LEU A 213 20.74 23.73 -6.91
C LEU A 213 21.06 22.52 -7.80
N SER A 214 22.34 22.25 -8.05
CA SER A 214 22.76 21.18 -8.95
C SER A 214 22.52 19.76 -8.37
N PRO A 215 22.81 19.47 -7.08
CA PRO A 215 22.31 18.27 -6.39
C PRO A 215 20.78 18.18 -6.38
N LEU A 216 20.08 19.30 -6.10
CA LEU A 216 18.62 19.35 -6.10
C LEU A 216 18.02 18.85 -7.41
N MET A 217 18.62 19.22 -8.54
CA MET A 217 18.21 18.76 -9.88
C MET A 217 18.39 17.25 -10.06
N ILE A 218 19.57 16.72 -9.72
CA ILE A 218 19.91 15.32 -9.94
C ILE A 218 19.10 14.41 -9.01
N ASP A 219 19.07 14.74 -7.72
CA ASP A 219 18.43 13.92 -6.70
C ASP A 219 16.89 13.97 -6.84
N GLY A 220 16.34 15.13 -7.22
CA GLY A 220 14.91 15.29 -7.54
C GLY A 220 14.47 14.39 -8.70
N VAL A 221 15.26 14.33 -9.78
CA VAL A 221 14.97 13.43 -10.92
C VAL A 221 15.11 11.96 -10.53
N ILE A 222 16.12 11.60 -9.75
CA ILE A 222 16.31 10.21 -9.28
C ILE A 222 15.14 9.75 -8.43
N ILE A 223 14.69 10.58 -7.49
CA ILE A 223 13.53 10.27 -6.67
C ILE A 223 12.28 10.17 -7.53
N GLY A 224 12.10 11.08 -8.49
CA GLY A 224 11.01 10.97 -9.47
C GLY A 224 11.02 9.63 -10.22
N ILE A 225 12.19 9.14 -10.65
CA ILE A 225 12.36 7.82 -11.28
C ILE A 225 12.03 6.70 -10.29
N ILE A 226 12.51 6.75 -9.06
CA ILE A 226 12.21 5.74 -8.03
C ILE A 226 10.71 5.66 -7.77
N LEU A 227 10.05 6.81 -7.61
CA LEU A 227 8.60 6.89 -7.42
C LEU A 227 7.84 6.37 -8.65
N SER A 228 8.42 6.48 -9.85
CA SER A 228 7.82 5.96 -11.09
C SER A 228 7.85 4.44 -11.24
N LEU A 229 8.72 3.77 -10.47
CA LEU A 229 8.82 2.31 -10.44
C LEU A 229 7.79 1.66 -9.50
N ILE A 230 7.00 2.47 -8.78
CA ILE A 230 5.97 2.01 -7.86
C ILE A 230 4.76 1.53 -8.65
N GLU A 231 4.36 0.28 -8.39
CA GLU A 231 3.16 -0.31 -8.97
C GLU A 231 1.95 -0.15 -8.06
N LEU A 232 0.76 0.01 -8.66
CA LEU A 232 -0.51 0.23 -7.95
C LEU A 232 -1.15 -1.06 -7.44
N GLU A 233 -0.74 -2.22 -7.95
CA GLU A 233 -1.21 -3.53 -7.47
C GLU A 233 -0.51 -3.88 -6.15
N ILE A 234 -1.29 -4.25 -5.14
CA ILE A 234 -0.75 -4.53 -3.81
C ILE A 234 -0.21 -5.96 -3.79
N GLY A 235 1.10 -6.10 -3.97
CA GLY A 235 1.80 -7.38 -3.86
C GLY A 235 2.09 -7.73 -2.40
N ILE A 236 1.36 -8.69 -1.84
CA ILE A 236 1.60 -9.20 -0.49
C ILE A 236 2.66 -10.29 -0.53
N ILE A 237 3.50 -10.34 0.49
CA ILE A 237 4.69 -11.18 0.51
C ILE A 237 4.73 -11.94 1.81
N ASP A 238 4.62 -13.26 1.70
CA ASP A 238 4.56 -14.14 2.85
C ASP A 238 5.91 -14.72 3.23
N THR A 239 6.85 -14.84 2.29
CA THR A 239 8.17 -15.40 2.55
C THR A 239 9.25 -14.61 1.82
N ILE A 240 10.40 -14.45 2.48
CA ILE A 240 11.61 -13.86 1.89
C ILE A 240 12.57 -15.01 1.64
N ASN A 241 12.91 -15.23 0.38
CA ASN A 241 13.99 -16.14 0.00
C ASN A 241 15.24 -15.35 -0.30
N THR A 242 16.41 -15.98 -0.21
CA THR A 242 17.66 -15.34 -0.62
C THR A 242 18.02 -15.72 -2.05
N SER A 243 18.35 -14.74 -2.90
CA SER A 243 18.74 -14.95 -4.30
C SER A 243 20.02 -14.20 -4.66
N TRP A 244 21.14 -14.93 -4.62
CA TRP A 244 22.45 -14.40 -5.03
C TRP A 244 22.49 -13.97 -6.51
N LYS A 245 21.71 -14.64 -7.37
CA LYS A 245 21.60 -14.27 -8.78
C LYS A 245 20.97 -12.89 -8.95
N LYS A 246 19.92 -12.57 -8.18
CA LYS A 246 19.30 -11.25 -8.19
C LYS A 246 20.20 -10.23 -7.49
N ALA A 247 20.83 -10.57 -6.38
CA ALA A 247 21.82 -9.70 -5.72
C ALA A 247 22.88 -9.21 -6.71
N ARG A 248 23.50 -10.12 -7.47
CA ARG A 248 24.50 -9.77 -8.49
C ARG A 248 23.93 -8.88 -9.59
N LYS A 249 22.74 -9.19 -10.11
CA LYS A 249 22.09 -8.39 -11.15
C LYS A 249 21.78 -6.98 -10.66
N TYR A 250 21.24 -6.84 -9.46
CA TYR A 250 20.89 -5.53 -8.90
C TYR A 250 22.13 -4.73 -8.56
N SER A 251 23.19 -5.38 -8.08
CA SER A 251 24.49 -4.76 -7.86
C SER A 251 25.10 -4.21 -9.17
N GLN A 252 25.01 -4.97 -10.27
CA GLN A 252 25.44 -4.50 -11.61
C GLN A 252 24.63 -3.30 -12.11
N VAL A 253 23.29 -3.37 -11.99
CA VAL A 253 22.41 -2.25 -12.35
C VAL A 253 22.72 -1.04 -11.48
N GLY A 254 22.90 -1.26 -10.19
CA GLY A 254 23.27 -0.26 -9.22
C GLY A 254 24.57 0.45 -9.57
N LEU A 255 25.63 -0.29 -9.88
CA LEU A 255 26.91 0.27 -10.35
C LEU A 255 26.74 1.13 -11.62
N ILE A 256 25.95 0.66 -12.60
CA ILE A 256 25.67 1.45 -13.82
C ILE A 256 24.94 2.75 -13.47
N CYS A 257 23.91 2.68 -12.63
CA CYS A 257 23.19 3.85 -12.15
C CYS A 257 24.11 4.81 -11.36
N GLY A 258 24.99 4.28 -10.52
CA GLY A 258 25.98 5.03 -9.77
C GLY A 258 26.99 5.73 -10.69
N LEU A 259 27.49 5.07 -11.73
CA LEU A 259 28.37 5.68 -12.72
C LEU A 259 27.68 6.81 -13.48
N ILE A 260 26.42 6.62 -13.87
CA ILE A 260 25.62 7.67 -14.51
C ILE A 260 25.42 8.85 -13.56
N TYR A 261 25.11 8.57 -12.29
CA TYR A 261 24.91 9.59 -11.26
C TYR A 261 26.18 10.41 -10.98
N VAL A 262 27.31 9.73 -10.75
CA VAL A 262 28.61 10.37 -10.53
C VAL A 262 28.99 11.18 -11.77
N LEU A 263 28.81 10.65 -12.98
CA LEU A 263 29.09 11.38 -14.22
C LEU A 263 28.19 12.61 -14.36
N ALA A 264 26.90 12.50 -14.05
CA ALA A 264 25.99 13.63 -14.05
C ALA A 264 26.42 14.70 -13.04
N ARG A 265 26.84 14.30 -11.82
CA ARG A 265 27.38 15.22 -10.83
C ARG A 265 28.68 15.85 -11.31
N LEU A 266 29.60 15.09 -11.89
CA LEU A 266 30.87 15.61 -12.43
C LEU A 266 30.66 16.64 -13.55
N LEU A 267 29.68 16.42 -14.43
CA LEU A 267 29.42 17.30 -15.58
C LEU A 267 28.54 18.51 -15.23
N LEU A 268 27.62 18.37 -14.29
CA LEU A 268 26.59 19.37 -13.99
C LEU A 268 26.84 20.13 -12.69
N THR A 269 27.78 19.66 -11.85
CA THR A 269 28.10 20.24 -10.55
C THR A 269 29.61 20.41 -10.43
N ASN A 270 30.06 21.39 -9.64
CA ASN A 270 31.47 21.53 -9.28
C ASN A 270 31.84 20.65 -8.08
N ARG A 271 31.18 19.49 -7.90
CA ARG A 271 31.32 18.65 -6.71
C ARG A 271 32.69 17.97 -6.59
N TYR A 272 33.31 17.62 -7.72
CA TYR A 272 34.58 16.88 -7.74
C TYR A 272 35.70 17.70 -8.41
N ASN A 273 36.44 18.50 -7.64
CA ASN A 273 37.53 19.37 -8.10
C ASN A 273 38.94 19.01 -7.53
N ASN A 274 39.02 18.18 -6.49
CA ASN A 274 40.20 17.84 -5.71
C ASN A 274 40.48 16.31 -5.70
N LEU A 275 41.67 15.91 -5.25
CA LEU A 275 42.06 14.50 -5.15
C LEU A 275 41.24 13.72 -4.10
N ASP A 276 40.79 14.40 -3.04
CA ASP A 276 39.92 13.81 -2.00
C ASP A 276 38.56 13.37 -2.59
N ASP A 277 38.15 13.95 -3.73
CA ASP A 277 36.90 13.60 -4.39
C ASP A 277 36.91 12.23 -5.05
N LEU A 278 38.10 11.65 -5.33
CA LEU A 278 38.20 10.27 -5.80
C LEU A 278 37.71 9.27 -4.74
N PHE A 279 37.92 9.59 -3.46
CA PHE A 279 37.42 8.78 -2.36
C PHE A 279 35.90 8.90 -2.23
N ASP A 280 35.36 10.12 -2.35
CA ASP A 280 33.91 10.34 -2.36
C ASP A 280 33.20 9.65 -3.52
N ILE A 281 33.78 9.74 -4.74
CA ILE A 281 33.29 9.01 -5.91
C ILE A 281 33.29 7.51 -5.64
N PHE A 282 34.37 6.98 -5.04
CA PHE A 282 34.44 5.56 -4.71
C PHE A 282 33.35 5.14 -3.73
N ILE A 283 33.09 5.93 -2.69
CA ILE A 283 32.04 5.67 -1.70
C ILE A 283 30.65 5.75 -2.33
N GLU A 284 30.37 6.76 -3.16
CA GLU A 284 29.10 6.85 -3.88
C GLU A 284 28.87 5.63 -4.77
N LEU A 285 29.87 5.22 -5.57
CA LEU A 285 29.78 4.02 -6.40
C LEU A 285 29.60 2.75 -5.56
N LEU A 286 30.26 2.66 -4.40
CA LEU A 286 30.11 1.55 -3.48
C LEU A 286 28.69 1.47 -2.92
N ILE A 287 28.11 2.60 -2.51
CA ILE A 287 26.71 2.71 -2.06
C ILE A 287 25.78 2.23 -3.18
N PHE A 288 25.90 2.80 -4.37
CA PHE A 288 25.09 2.42 -5.53
C PHE A 288 25.28 0.95 -5.93
N THR A 289 26.38 0.29 -5.56
CA THR A 289 26.64 -1.13 -5.87
C THR A 289 26.14 -2.08 -4.77
N ILE A 290 26.38 -1.73 -3.49
CA ILE A 290 26.08 -2.59 -2.33
C ILE A 290 24.59 -2.49 -1.98
N LEU A 291 24.01 -1.29 -1.89
CA LEU A 291 22.61 -1.12 -1.47
C LEU A 291 21.66 -1.92 -2.37
N PRO A 292 21.66 -1.72 -3.71
CA PRO A 292 20.83 -2.53 -4.60
C PRO A 292 21.18 -4.02 -4.57
N GLY A 293 22.45 -4.38 -4.38
CA GLY A 293 22.88 -5.77 -4.24
C GLY A 293 22.28 -6.46 -3.00
N LEU A 294 22.30 -5.78 -1.85
CA LEU A 294 21.66 -6.25 -0.61
C LEU A 294 20.14 -6.35 -0.76
N LEU A 295 19.51 -5.38 -1.43
CA LEU A 295 18.08 -5.44 -1.74
C LEU A 295 17.77 -6.63 -2.67
N GLY A 296 18.59 -6.85 -3.70
CA GLY A 296 18.44 -7.94 -4.66
C GLY A 296 18.73 -9.33 -4.06
N LEU A 297 19.44 -9.40 -2.93
CA LEU A 297 19.60 -10.64 -2.17
C LEU A 297 18.26 -11.14 -1.65
N LEU A 298 17.29 -10.26 -1.43
CA LEU A 298 15.98 -10.61 -0.88
C LEU A 298 14.97 -10.80 -2.02
N ASP A 299 14.64 -12.06 -2.28
CA ASP A 299 13.71 -12.47 -3.32
C ASP A 299 12.33 -12.81 -2.76
N LYS A 300 11.31 -12.66 -3.61
CA LYS A 300 9.94 -13.06 -3.34
C LYS A 300 9.91 -14.57 -3.22
N GLY A 301 9.62 -15.07 -2.02
CA GLY A 301 9.26 -16.47 -1.83
C GLY A 301 7.82 -16.74 -2.26
N GLU A 302 7.37 -17.97 -2.13
CA GLU A 302 6.02 -18.38 -2.52
C GLU A 302 4.96 -17.63 -1.69
N ASN A 303 3.86 -17.25 -2.35
CA ASN A 303 2.65 -16.82 -1.65
C ASN A 303 2.15 -18.04 -0.88
N LEU A 304 2.08 -17.95 0.45
CA LEU A 304 1.45 -19.02 1.22
C LEU A 304 -0.04 -18.90 0.96
N GLU A 305 -0.61 -19.79 0.13
CA GLU A 305 -2.06 -19.87 -0.06
C GLU A 305 -2.81 -20.09 1.28
N GLN A 306 -2.09 -20.51 2.32
CA GLN A 306 -2.60 -20.74 3.66
C GLN A 306 -1.88 -19.85 4.67
N THR A 307 -2.41 -18.64 4.89
CA THR A 307 -2.06 -17.86 6.09
C THR A 307 -2.70 -18.48 7.31
N ILE A 308 -2.13 -18.25 8.51
CA ILE A 308 -2.65 -18.80 9.78
C ILE A 308 -3.41 -17.73 10.55
N ILE A 309 -2.99 -16.47 10.41
CA ILE A 309 -3.49 -15.33 11.18
C ILE A 309 -3.98 -14.27 10.18
N PRO A 310 -5.12 -13.60 10.43
CA PRO A 310 -5.56 -12.51 9.57
C PRO A 310 -4.53 -11.37 9.54
N ASN A 311 -4.27 -10.80 8.36
CA ASN A 311 -3.30 -9.72 8.12
C ASN A 311 -1.83 -10.12 8.30
N GLN A 312 -1.50 -11.40 8.32
CA GLN A 312 -0.13 -11.90 8.45
C GLN A 312 0.83 -11.27 7.42
N GLY A 313 0.41 -11.13 6.16
CA GLY A 313 1.22 -10.54 5.10
C GLY A 313 1.52 -9.05 5.33
N VAL A 314 0.53 -8.29 5.81
CA VAL A 314 0.71 -6.86 6.13
C VAL A 314 1.68 -6.70 7.31
N TRP A 315 1.57 -7.54 8.35
CA TRP A 315 2.50 -7.53 9.48
C TRP A 315 3.92 -7.92 9.08
N LYS A 316 4.08 -8.87 8.14
CA LYS A 316 5.39 -9.22 7.57
C LYS A 316 5.98 -8.05 6.80
N SER A 317 5.19 -7.34 6.00
CA SER A 317 5.63 -6.09 5.35
C SER A 317 6.04 -5.04 6.37
N ALA A 318 5.32 -4.86 7.48
CA ALA A 318 5.75 -3.95 8.55
C ALA A 318 7.09 -4.37 9.17
N LYS A 319 7.25 -5.65 9.48
CA LYS A 319 8.50 -6.20 10.02
C LYS A 319 9.66 -6.01 9.04
N ASN A 320 9.45 -6.27 7.76
CA ASN A 320 10.47 -6.12 6.72
C ASN A 320 10.90 -4.65 6.60
N ALA A 321 9.95 -3.71 6.57
CA ALA A 321 10.27 -2.29 6.51
C ALA A 321 11.13 -1.85 7.71
N ALA A 322 10.83 -2.36 8.91
CA ALA A 322 11.63 -2.11 10.11
C ALA A 322 13.03 -2.75 10.03
N ILE A 323 13.15 -3.97 9.49
CA ILE A 323 14.45 -4.62 9.26
C ILE A 323 15.29 -3.81 8.28
N PHE A 324 14.70 -3.37 7.16
CA PHE A 324 15.38 -2.52 6.17
C PHE A 324 15.88 -1.22 6.78
N PHE A 325 15.02 -0.52 7.52
CA PHE A 325 15.42 0.68 8.24
C PHE A 325 16.59 0.39 9.19
N THR A 326 16.51 -0.67 9.99
CA THR A 326 17.53 -1.03 10.99
C THR A 326 18.88 -1.38 10.36
N ILE A 327 18.89 -2.01 9.17
CA ILE A 327 20.12 -2.37 8.45
C ILE A 327 20.73 -1.14 7.76
N PHE A 328 19.90 -0.33 7.10
CA PHE A 328 20.40 0.75 6.25
C PHE A 328 20.60 2.08 6.97
N PHE A 329 19.98 2.28 8.14
CA PHE A 329 20.23 3.45 8.98
C PHE A 329 21.70 3.56 9.42
N PRO A 330 22.33 2.51 10.02
CA PRO A 330 23.75 2.55 10.36
C PRO A 330 24.66 2.65 9.13
N VAL A 331 24.28 2.05 8.00
CA VAL A 331 25.04 2.18 6.75
C VAL A 331 25.04 3.64 6.30
N GLY A 332 23.89 4.32 6.32
CA GLY A 332 23.81 5.75 6.02
C GLY A 332 24.63 6.61 6.98
N MET A 333 24.64 6.28 8.27
CA MET A 333 25.51 6.96 9.26
C MET A 333 27.00 6.75 8.99
N LEU A 334 27.42 5.54 8.60
CA LEU A 334 28.82 5.27 8.28
C LEU A 334 29.26 6.00 7.00
N CYS A 335 28.38 6.07 6.01
CA CYS A 335 28.64 6.80 4.77
C CYS A 335 28.71 8.32 4.97
N SER A 336 28.12 8.86 6.03
CA SER A 336 28.17 10.30 6.33
C SER A 336 29.37 10.75 7.16
N LEU A 337 30.19 9.82 7.69
CA LEU A 337 31.37 10.18 8.48
C LEU A 337 32.40 10.99 7.68
N ASN A 338 32.49 10.77 6.37
CA ASN A 338 33.38 11.54 5.49
C ASN A 338 32.89 12.97 5.23
N TYR A 339 31.60 13.25 5.45
CA TYR A 339 31.01 14.58 5.28
C TYR A 339 30.99 15.38 6.59
N SER A 340 31.40 14.78 7.72
CA SER A 340 31.19 15.33 9.07
C SER A 340 32.21 16.39 9.49
N ASP A 341 32.20 17.55 8.81
CA ASP A 341 32.50 18.82 9.48
C ASP A 341 31.29 19.30 10.31
N GLY A 342 30.07 18.84 9.98
CA GLY A 342 28.86 19.03 10.78
C GLY A 342 28.72 17.96 11.86
N GLY A 343 28.34 18.40 13.07
CA GLY A 343 28.24 17.54 14.24
C GLY A 343 27.22 16.39 14.10
N ILE A 344 27.05 15.61 15.18
CA ILE A 344 26.26 14.36 15.22
C ILE A 344 24.87 14.39 14.57
N HIS A 345 24.21 15.56 14.51
CA HIS A 345 22.90 15.74 13.89
C HIS A 345 22.90 15.47 12.38
N GLU A 346 23.99 15.76 11.69
CA GLU A 346 24.16 15.50 10.26
C GLU A 346 24.24 14.00 9.98
N VAL A 347 25.09 13.30 10.74
CA VAL A 347 25.29 11.86 10.65
C VAL A 347 23.97 11.11 10.84
N ILE A 348 23.20 11.51 11.87
CA ILE A 348 21.88 10.93 12.16
C ILE A 348 20.90 11.22 11.02
N SER A 349 20.88 12.43 10.48
CA SER A 349 19.90 12.84 9.47
C SER A 349 20.11 12.14 8.13
N ILE A 350 21.36 11.96 7.69
CA ILE A 350 21.69 11.13 6.50
C ILE A 350 21.32 9.66 6.76
N GLY A 351 21.65 9.14 7.94
CA GLY A 351 21.22 7.80 8.37
C GLY A 351 19.70 7.62 8.28
N LEU A 352 18.93 8.60 8.77
CA LEU A 352 17.47 8.61 8.70
C LEU A 352 16.97 8.62 7.25
N ALA A 353 17.52 9.49 6.39
CA ALA A 353 17.14 9.58 4.99
C ALA A 353 17.37 8.23 4.28
N VAL A 354 18.56 7.64 4.43
CA VAL A 354 18.92 6.36 3.81
C VAL A 354 18.07 5.21 4.36
N GLY A 355 17.87 5.15 5.68
CA GLY A 355 17.04 4.13 6.33
C GLY A 355 15.57 4.21 5.90
N LEU A 356 14.99 5.41 5.84
CA LEU A 356 13.61 5.63 5.40
C LEU A 356 13.45 5.31 3.91
N LEU A 357 14.38 5.72 3.06
CA LEU A 357 14.39 5.35 1.65
C LEU A 357 14.45 3.83 1.49
N ALA A 358 15.32 3.14 2.21
CA ALA A 358 15.41 1.68 2.16
C ALA A 358 14.14 0.97 2.67
N ALA A 359 13.45 1.55 3.65
CA ALA A 359 12.17 1.04 4.13
C ALA A 359 11.02 1.23 3.09
N MET A 360 11.15 2.24 2.22
CA MET A 360 10.18 2.55 1.16
C MET A 360 10.49 1.85 -0.18
N VAL A 361 11.77 1.74 -0.54
CA VAL A 361 12.23 1.28 -1.86
C VAL A 361 12.24 -0.24 -1.94
N GLY A 362 11.60 -0.76 -2.98
CA GLY A 362 11.52 -2.18 -3.32
C GLY A 362 11.11 -2.47 -4.75
N GLY A 363 10.56 -3.64 -5.07
CA GLY A 363 10.13 -4.04 -6.42
C GLY A 363 8.94 -5.00 -6.30
N LYS A 364 8.57 -5.74 -7.36
CA LYS A 364 7.62 -6.90 -7.30
C LYS A 364 8.00 -8.03 -6.32
N GLY A 365 8.95 -7.81 -5.40
CA GLY A 365 9.41 -8.73 -4.35
C GLY A 365 9.44 -8.08 -2.96
N PRO A 366 10.04 -8.73 -1.93
CA PRO A 366 9.89 -8.47 -0.48
C PRO A 366 10.24 -7.07 0.00
N VAL A 367 10.70 -6.26 -0.93
CA VAL A 367 11.43 -5.04 -0.75
C VAL A 367 10.49 -3.84 -0.69
N PHE A 368 9.23 -3.90 -1.19
CA PHE A 368 8.24 -2.80 -1.05
C PHE A 368 7.44 -2.87 0.25
N ALA A 369 8.14 -3.21 1.32
CA ALA A 369 7.58 -3.47 2.62
C ALA A 369 6.79 -2.26 3.16
N GLY A 370 7.33 -1.04 3.00
CA GLY A 370 6.67 0.18 3.42
C GLY A 370 5.49 0.61 2.53
N LEU A 371 5.60 0.47 1.20
CA LEU A 371 4.54 0.88 0.28
C LEU A 371 3.27 0.06 0.45
N VAL A 372 3.41 -1.26 0.69
CA VAL A 372 2.27 -2.16 0.96
C VAL A 372 1.47 -1.66 2.18
N LEU A 373 2.13 -1.12 3.20
CA LEU A 373 1.45 -0.54 4.37
C LEU A 373 0.66 0.70 4.00
N ILE A 374 1.25 1.61 3.22
CA ILE A 374 0.60 2.86 2.79
C ILE A 374 -0.61 2.53 1.90
N GLN A 375 -0.45 1.58 0.97
CA GLN A 375 -1.52 1.13 0.08
C GLN A 375 -2.68 0.51 0.87
N HIS A 376 -2.40 -0.43 1.78
CA HIS A 376 -3.46 -1.02 2.62
C HIS A 376 -4.10 -0.02 3.57
N PHE A 377 -3.32 0.87 4.16
CA PHE A 377 -3.84 1.91 5.05
C PHE A 377 -4.81 2.82 4.29
N THR A 378 -4.37 3.34 3.13
CA THR A 378 -5.19 4.20 2.26
C THR A 378 -6.47 3.48 1.82
N LEU A 379 -6.34 2.24 1.37
CA LEU A 379 -7.49 1.43 0.94
C LEU A 379 -8.49 1.20 2.07
N ARG A 380 -8.01 0.86 3.28
CA ARG A 380 -8.87 0.65 4.46
C ARG A 380 -9.57 1.93 4.89
N VAL A 381 -8.86 3.07 4.90
CA VAL A 381 -9.46 4.37 5.21
C VAL A 381 -10.60 4.67 4.26
N ILE A 382 -10.42 4.45 2.95
CA ILE A 382 -11.46 4.71 1.96
C ILE A 382 -12.64 3.75 2.10
N LEU A 383 -12.38 2.45 2.25
CA LEU A 383 -13.44 1.46 2.45
C LEU A 383 -14.24 1.74 3.73
N TRP A 384 -13.57 2.14 4.80
CA TRP A 384 -14.19 2.48 6.08
C TRP A 384 -15.00 3.78 5.99
N TRP A 385 -14.45 4.83 5.39
CA TRP A 385 -15.16 6.11 5.21
C TRP A 385 -16.44 5.91 4.39
N ASN A 386 -16.39 5.09 3.34
CA ASN A 386 -17.57 4.78 2.53
C ASN A 386 -18.54 3.79 3.20
N GLY A 387 -18.26 3.33 4.43
CA GLY A 387 -19.15 2.47 5.21
C GLY A 387 -19.12 0.99 4.84
N TYR A 388 -18.31 0.59 3.86
CA TYR A 388 -18.26 -0.79 3.35
C TYR A 388 -17.70 -1.81 4.34
N ILE A 389 -16.77 -1.37 5.20
CA ILE A 389 -16.15 -2.21 6.24
C ILE A 389 -16.05 -1.45 7.57
N PRO A 390 -16.03 -2.15 8.71
CA PRO A 390 -15.63 -1.55 9.98
C PRO A 390 -14.10 -1.33 10.04
N TRP A 391 -13.67 -0.39 10.88
CA TRP A 391 -12.25 -0.06 11.08
C TRP A 391 -11.41 -1.30 11.47
N ASN A 392 -11.85 -2.05 12.48
CA ASN A 392 -11.25 -3.33 12.83
C ASN A 392 -12.00 -4.46 12.12
N TYR A 393 -11.69 -4.66 10.85
CA TYR A 393 -12.39 -5.62 10.01
C TYR A 393 -12.21 -7.06 10.49
N ALA A 394 -11.00 -7.43 10.95
CA ALA A 394 -10.73 -8.76 11.49
C ALA A 394 -11.65 -9.09 12.69
N ARG A 395 -11.78 -8.16 13.65
CA ARG A 395 -12.66 -8.34 14.82
C ARG A 395 -14.13 -8.52 14.43
N PHE A 396 -14.59 -7.81 13.42
CA PHE A 396 -15.95 -7.98 12.90
C PHE A 396 -16.15 -9.33 12.21
N LEU A 397 -15.16 -9.80 11.44
CA LEU A 397 -15.24 -11.10 10.77
C LEU A 397 -15.17 -12.26 11.77
N ASP A 398 -14.37 -12.13 12.84
CA ASP A 398 -14.39 -13.06 13.97
C ASP A 398 -15.77 -13.05 14.66
N TYR A 399 -16.38 -11.88 14.88
CA TYR A 399 -17.76 -11.79 15.39
C TYR A 399 -18.79 -12.45 14.44
N ALA A 400 -18.70 -12.24 13.13
CA ALA A 400 -19.55 -12.92 12.15
C ALA A 400 -19.31 -14.44 12.13
N THR A 401 -18.11 -14.89 12.52
CA THR A 401 -17.78 -16.31 12.72
C THR A 401 -18.46 -16.84 13.99
N GLU A 402 -18.40 -16.12 15.11
CA GLU A 402 -19.12 -16.44 16.36
C GLU A 402 -20.63 -16.58 16.12
N ARG A 403 -21.19 -15.74 15.23
CA ARG A 403 -22.60 -15.77 14.80
C ARG A 403 -22.92 -16.81 13.72
N ILE A 404 -21.95 -17.63 13.30
CA ILE A 404 -22.11 -18.73 12.34
C ILE A 404 -22.62 -18.23 10.97
N PHE A 405 -22.21 -17.02 10.58
CA PHE A 405 -22.36 -16.53 9.21
C PHE A 405 -21.13 -16.86 8.36
N LEU A 406 -19.96 -16.77 8.98
CA LEU A 406 -18.67 -17.08 8.40
C LEU A 406 -18.02 -18.28 9.10
N ARG A 407 -17.03 -18.87 8.46
CA ARG A 407 -16.10 -19.84 9.04
C ARG A 407 -14.68 -19.36 8.77
N LYS A 408 -13.84 -19.42 9.80
CA LYS A 408 -12.41 -19.14 9.67
C LYS A 408 -11.68 -20.34 9.04
N VAL A 409 -10.86 -20.11 8.03
CA VAL A 409 -10.04 -21.13 7.35
C VAL A 409 -8.63 -20.56 7.22
N GLY A 410 -7.72 -21.03 8.08
CA GLY A 410 -6.43 -20.38 8.25
C GLY A 410 -6.58 -18.92 8.72
N GLY A 411 -5.94 -17.98 8.04
CA GLY A 411 -6.05 -16.55 8.24
C GLY A 411 -7.22 -15.88 7.49
N GLY A 412 -7.96 -16.66 6.68
CA GLY A 412 -9.06 -16.19 5.87
C GLY A 412 -10.45 -16.54 6.42
N TYR A 413 -11.47 -15.96 5.78
CA TYR A 413 -12.87 -16.15 6.14
C TYR A 413 -13.67 -16.61 4.93
N ILE A 414 -14.48 -17.65 5.11
CA ILE A 414 -15.42 -18.12 4.10
C ILE A 414 -16.84 -17.94 4.61
N PHE A 415 -17.80 -17.66 3.74
CA PHE A 415 -19.19 -17.87 4.13
C PHE A 415 -19.39 -19.34 4.45
N ILE A 416 -20.11 -19.62 5.54
CA ILE A 416 -20.32 -21.00 5.96
C ILE A 416 -20.97 -21.82 4.82
N HIS A 417 -21.83 -21.16 4.03
CA HIS A 417 -22.52 -21.75 2.88
C HIS A 417 -22.72 -20.75 1.72
N GLY A 418 -22.58 -21.24 0.48
CA GLY A 418 -22.79 -20.44 -0.73
C GLY A 418 -24.20 -19.87 -0.86
N MET A 419 -25.22 -20.61 -0.42
CA MET A 419 -26.61 -20.12 -0.42
C MET A 419 -26.81 -18.89 0.47
N LEU A 420 -26.12 -18.85 1.62
CA LEU A 420 -26.19 -17.73 2.55
C LEU A 420 -25.45 -16.52 2.00
N MET A 421 -24.28 -16.74 1.37
CA MET A 421 -23.57 -15.69 0.64
C MET A 421 -24.44 -15.10 -0.48
N GLU A 422 -25.07 -15.92 -1.31
CA GLU A 422 -25.98 -15.46 -2.37
C GLU A 422 -27.12 -14.61 -1.81
N HIS A 423 -27.71 -15.02 -0.69
CA HIS A 423 -28.79 -14.29 -0.03
C HIS A 423 -28.33 -12.95 0.54
N PHE A 424 -27.15 -12.89 1.17
CA PHE A 424 -26.55 -11.61 1.57
C PHE A 424 -26.24 -10.72 0.37
N ALA A 425 -25.76 -11.29 -0.74
CA ALA A 425 -25.44 -10.54 -1.95
C ALA A 425 -26.68 -9.93 -2.63
N GLN A 426 -27.84 -10.59 -2.52
CA GLN A 426 -29.13 -10.12 -3.04
C GLN A 426 -29.78 -9.04 -2.15
N LYS A 427 -29.46 -8.98 -0.86
CA LYS A 427 -29.89 -7.87 0.01
C LYS A 427 -29.12 -6.62 -0.41
N ASP A 428 -29.81 -5.69 -1.05
CA ASP A 428 -29.26 -4.37 -1.43
C ASP A 428 -28.51 -3.74 -0.25
N SER A 429 -27.19 -3.60 -0.38
CA SER A 429 -26.32 -2.89 0.57
C SER A 429 -26.72 -1.42 0.71
N THR A 430 -27.32 -0.84 -0.34
CA THR A 430 -27.80 0.56 -0.40
C THR A 430 -29.05 0.85 0.42
N ARG A 431 -29.85 -0.17 0.79
CA ARG A 431 -31.07 0.02 1.61
C ARG A 431 -30.79 0.26 3.10
N PHE A 432 -29.53 0.22 3.51
CA PHE A 432 -29.14 0.29 4.92
C PHE A 432 -28.37 1.55 5.31
N ASN A 433 -28.09 2.45 4.36
CA ASN A 433 -27.51 3.76 4.63
C ASN A 433 -28.46 4.68 5.41
#